data_AF-A0A6P4XC72-F1
#
_entry.id   AF-A0A6P4XC72-F1
#
_cell.length_a   1.000
_cell.length_b   1.000
_cell.length_c   1.000
_cell.angle_alpha   90.00
_cell.angle_beta   90.00
_cell.angle_gamma   90.00
#
_symmetry.space_group_name_H-M   'P 1'
#
loop_
_entity.id
_entity.type
_entity.pdbx_description
1 polymer ?
#
loop_
_entity_poly.entity_id
_entity_poly.type
_entity_poly.pdbx_seq_one_letter_code
_entity_poly.pdbx_strand_id
1 'polypeptide(L)'
;MEKAVELHIKVVEWDNLQNVAGALLGHGEVTKISGSREYRRIMSETANWGKALTETTIAEAELRVQYESRKRWLAAEKREKERIEAQIGLDESRREVSLELTSAIGLTAFHVKLELNNILLDYCNSYFYFQFQECGATYKPNLGDDLVTLLDKVSNAAQDGLQNLASFNPPPQPFNNLNIRITDSPTACVNATECPIATLKDNKILHVEIRHDHPNFLSWDRVRIEKIRIFLIGATLPSNRMRVSISTSGEFFDRYRSLEQDFVGVPLRRGFEYNPSGNGVIVDGNIHDDFHGYYSLTTPFTTWVIDVSTDLNSGLDLSSLSRVEMHLWGSLVSGSRDQQPLDNLVIDLPSSAAPTGSAALNCRTWLPEEPYSKQNMDEVWCWFLADGEELS
;
A
#
# COMPACT_ATOMS: atom_id res chain seq x y z
N MET A 1 21.33 2.23 -1.93
CA MET A 1 21.00 2.64 -0.55
C MET A 1 21.09 4.16 -0.41
N GLU A 2 22.22 4.78 -0.77
CA GLU A 2 22.44 6.24 -0.72
C GLU A 2 21.33 7.08 -1.41
N LYS A 3 20.90 6.69 -2.63
CA LYS A 3 19.78 7.34 -3.34
C LYS A 3 18.41 7.24 -2.64
N ALA A 4 18.15 6.19 -1.85
CA ALA A 4 16.87 6.02 -1.16
C ALA A 4 16.80 6.91 0.08
N VAL A 5 17.93 7.11 0.76
CA VAL A 5 18.08 8.05 1.88
C VAL A 5 17.91 9.49 1.40
N GLU A 6 18.48 9.86 0.26
CA GLU A 6 18.26 11.18 -0.36
C GLU A 6 16.80 11.44 -0.70
N LEU A 7 16.07 10.43 -1.19
CA LEU A 7 14.64 10.55 -1.48
C LEU A 7 13.80 10.72 -0.21
N HIS A 8 14.14 10.05 0.89
CA HIS A 8 13.46 10.27 2.17
C HIS A 8 13.64 11.70 2.70
N ILE A 9 14.81 12.31 2.50
CA ILE A 9 15.05 13.72 2.82
C ILE A 9 14.15 14.63 1.96
N LYS A 10 13.94 14.29 0.68
CA LYS A 10 13.06 15.05 -0.23
C LYS A 10 11.60 15.06 0.24
N VAL A 11 11.10 13.97 0.84
CA VAL A 11 9.75 13.93 1.44
C VAL A 11 9.58 15.03 2.50
N VAL A 12 10.56 15.17 3.40
CA VAL A 12 10.57 16.20 4.45
C VAL A 12 10.70 17.62 3.85
N GLU A 13 11.46 17.78 2.77
CA GLU A 13 11.57 19.06 2.06
C GLU A 13 10.23 19.50 1.43
N TRP A 14 9.42 18.56 0.94
CA TRP A 14 8.08 18.87 0.43
C TRP A 14 7.11 19.29 1.53
N ASP A 15 7.12 18.61 2.68
CA ASP A 15 6.35 19.03 3.85
C ASP A 15 6.75 20.44 4.32
N ASN A 16 8.05 20.72 4.35
CA ASN A 16 8.56 22.05 4.68
C ASN A 16 8.14 23.11 3.65
N LEU A 17 8.15 22.78 2.35
CA LEU A 17 7.69 23.69 1.30
C LEU A 17 6.22 24.07 1.50
N GLN A 18 5.37 23.10 1.82
CA GLN A 18 3.95 23.33 2.07
C GLN A 18 3.74 24.20 3.31
N ASN A 19 4.42 23.90 4.41
CA ASN A 19 4.34 24.64 5.66
C ASN A 19 4.81 26.09 5.50
N VAL A 20 5.93 26.30 4.82
CA VAL A 20 6.50 27.62 4.55
C VAL A 20 5.60 28.43 3.63
N ALA A 21 5.06 27.82 2.56
CA ALA A 21 4.11 28.48 1.67
C ALA A 21 2.81 28.86 2.40
N GLY A 22 2.31 28.00 3.28
CA GLY A 22 1.16 28.27 4.13
C GLY A 22 1.39 29.44 5.09
N ALA A 23 2.53 29.47 5.77
CA ALA A 23 2.88 30.51 6.73
C ALA A 23 3.12 31.88 6.08
N LEU A 24 3.83 31.93 4.95
CA LEU A 24 4.18 33.19 4.27
C LEU A 24 3.02 33.80 3.50
N LEU A 25 2.21 32.97 2.83
CA LEU A 25 1.17 33.44 1.92
C LEU A 25 -0.23 33.38 2.54
N GLY A 26 -0.36 32.82 3.75
CA GLY A 26 -1.64 32.63 4.43
C GLY A 26 -2.03 33.69 5.44
N HIS A 27 -1.15 34.65 5.77
CA HIS A 27 -1.38 35.64 6.81
C HIS A 27 -1.00 37.07 6.39
N GLY A 28 -1.61 38.07 7.03
CA GLY A 28 -1.25 39.49 6.90
C GLY A 28 -1.60 40.13 5.54
N GLU A 29 -0.92 41.25 5.24
CA GLU A 29 -1.13 42.05 4.02
C GLU A 29 -0.82 41.30 2.72
N VAL A 30 -0.02 40.21 2.79
CA VAL A 30 0.33 39.38 1.62
C VAL A 30 -0.91 38.74 0.98
N THR A 31 -1.93 38.40 1.79
CA THR A 31 -3.21 37.85 1.30
C THR A 31 -4.02 38.84 0.46
N LYS A 32 -3.71 40.14 0.55
CA LYS A 32 -4.35 41.21 -0.23
C LYS A 32 -3.64 41.46 -1.56
N ILE A 33 -2.45 40.90 -1.78
CA ILE A 33 -1.72 40.99 -3.04
C ILE A 33 -2.43 40.12 -4.08
N SER A 34 -2.78 40.70 -5.22
CA SER A 34 -3.38 39.97 -6.35
C SER A 34 -2.49 38.80 -6.78
N GLY A 35 -3.07 37.61 -6.90
CA GLY A 35 -2.34 36.39 -7.27
C GLY A 35 -1.67 35.64 -6.11
N SER A 36 -1.62 36.19 -4.88
CA SER A 36 -1.03 35.51 -3.72
C SER A 36 -1.73 34.19 -3.36
N ARG A 37 -3.07 34.16 -3.48
CA ARG A 37 -3.88 32.96 -3.26
C ARG A 37 -3.62 31.90 -4.32
N GLU A 38 -3.54 32.30 -5.58
CA GLU A 38 -3.24 31.41 -6.71
C GLU A 38 -1.83 30.82 -6.58
N TYR A 39 -0.87 31.65 -6.20
CA TYR A 39 0.51 31.21 -5.99
C TYR A 39 0.64 30.26 -4.80
N ARG A 40 -0.04 30.55 -3.67
CA ARG A 40 -0.08 29.64 -2.51
C ARG A 40 -0.66 28.28 -2.86
N ARG A 41 -1.73 28.27 -3.65
CA ARG A 41 -2.35 27.05 -4.14
C ARG A 41 -1.38 26.24 -4.99
N ILE A 42 -0.78 26.85 -6.00
CA ILE A 42 0.19 26.19 -6.89
C ILE A 42 1.35 25.59 -6.06
N MET A 43 1.82 26.31 -5.04
CA MET A 43 2.90 25.84 -4.16
C MET A 43 2.46 24.65 -3.28
N SER A 44 1.25 24.70 -2.70
CA SER A 44 0.73 23.57 -1.91
C SER A 44 0.46 22.34 -2.77
N GLU A 45 -0.06 22.54 -3.99
CA GLU A 45 -0.23 21.46 -4.95
C GLU A 45 1.14 20.87 -5.29
N THR A 46 2.10 21.70 -5.72
CA THR A 46 3.45 21.26 -6.06
C THR A 46 4.11 20.48 -4.92
N ALA A 47 3.92 20.89 -3.67
CA ALA A 47 4.43 20.18 -2.51
C ALA A 47 3.77 18.80 -2.32
N ASN A 48 2.43 18.73 -2.38
CA ASN A 48 1.71 17.45 -2.31
C ASN A 48 2.12 16.49 -3.44
N TRP A 49 2.28 17.02 -4.66
CA TRP A 49 2.72 16.28 -5.83
C TRP A 49 4.15 15.76 -5.70
N GLY A 50 5.06 16.65 -5.30
CA GLY A 50 6.45 16.32 -5.08
C GLY A 50 6.60 15.23 -4.03
N LYS A 51 5.84 15.33 -2.93
CA LYS A 51 5.80 14.33 -1.86
C LYS A 51 5.32 12.97 -2.37
N ALA A 52 4.10 12.91 -2.92
CA ALA A 52 3.50 11.65 -3.39
C ALA A 52 4.36 10.98 -4.47
N LEU A 53 4.94 11.74 -5.39
CA LEU A 53 5.88 11.22 -6.41
C LEU A 53 7.15 10.68 -5.76
N THR A 54 7.71 11.37 -4.77
CA THR A 54 8.92 10.95 -4.06
C THR A 54 8.67 9.65 -3.28
N GLU A 55 7.56 9.56 -2.55
CA GLU A 55 7.16 8.36 -1.81
C GLU A 55 6.90 7.17 -2.74
N THR A 56 6.21 7.40 -3.86
CA THR A 56 6.01 6.37 -4.90
C THR A 56 7.34 5.91 -5.49
N THR A 57 8.28 6.84 -5.73
CA THR A 57 9.61 6.53 -6.27
C THR A 57 10.44 5.72 -5.27
N ILE A 58 10.34 6.02 -3.97
CA ILE A 58 10.94 5.24 -2.90
C ILE A 58 10.38 3.82 -2.93
N ALA A 59 9.05 3.68 -2.89
CA ALA A 59 8.39 2.37 -2.90
C ALA A 59 8.75 1.55 -4.15
N GLU A 60 8.77 2.16 -5.33
CA GLU A 60 9.18 1.49 -6.57
C GLU A 60 10.67 1.08 -6.53
N ALA A 61 11.55 1.96 -6.05
CA ALA A 61 12.97 1.66 -5.92
C ALA A 61 13.23 0.51 -4.95
N GLU A 62 12.55 0.49 -3.81
CA GLU A 62 12.62 -0.58 -2.81
C GLU A 62 12.11 -1.91 -3.37
N LEU A 63 10.94 -1.90 -4.02
CA LEU A 63 10.38 -3.08 -4.68
C LEU A 63 11.31 -3.61 -5.76
N ARG A 64 11.94 -2.72 -6.54
CA ARG A 64 12.89 -3.13 -7.59
C ARG A 64 14.18 -3.71 -7.01
N VAL A 65 14.69 -3.14 -5.93
CA VAL A 65 15.83 -3.70 -5.19
C VAL A 65 15.48 -5.07 -4.63
N GLN A 66 14.30 -5.24 -4.04
CA GLN A 66 13.82 -6.53 -3.55
C GLN A 66 13.69 -7.55 -4.69
N TYR A 67 13.10 -7.17 -5.82
CA TYR A 67 12.94 -8.04 -6.99
C TYR A 67 14.28 -8.50 -7.56
N GLU A 68 15.21 -7.57 -7.80
CA GLU A 68 16.55 -7.92 -8.31
C GLU A 68 17.36 -8.71 -7.29
N SER A 69 17.20 -8.43 -5.99
CA SER A 69 17.80 -9.22 -4.92
C SER A 69 17.28 -10.66 -4.95
N ARG A 70 15.95 -10.86 -4.99
CA ARG A 70 15.33 -12.20 -5.09
C ARG A 70 15.78 -12.95 -6.35
N LYS A 71 15.93 -12.25 -7.49
CA LYS A 71 16.41 -12.86 -8.73
C LYS A 71 17.87 -13.32 -8.61
N ARG A 72 18.73 -12.51 -8.00
CA ARG A 72 20.13 -12.87 -7.71
C ARG A 72 20.20 -14.03 -6.71
N TRP A 73 19.36 -13.98 -5.68
CA TRP A 73 19.23 -15.03 -4.68
C TRP A 73 18.86 -16.37 -5.33
N LEU A 74 17.84 -16.39 -6.18
CA LEU A 74 17.43 -17.59 -6.93
C LEU A 74 18.58 -18.16 -7.79
N ALA A 75 19.39 -17.31 -8.41
CA ALA A 75 20.55 -17.75 -9.17
C ALA A 75 21.66 -18.32 -8.27
N ALA A 76 21.85 -17.75 -7.08
CA ALA A 76 22.79 -18.27 -6.08
C ALA A 76 22.33 -19.62 -5.51
N GLU A 77 21.04 -19.77 -5.17
CA GLU A 77 20.46 -21.03 -4.68
C GLU A 77 20.57 -22.16 -5.70
N LYS A 78 20.38 -21.87 -7.00
CA LYS A 78 20.58 -22.88 -8.07
C LYS A 78 22.02 -23.41 -8.11
N ARG A 79 23.01 -22.51 -8.01
CA ARG A 79 24.43 -22.90 -7.98
C ARG A 79 24.76 -23.68 -6.71
N GLU A 80 24.19 -23.26 -5.59
CA GLU A 80 24.42 -23.93 -4.31
C GLU A 80 23.81 -25.34 -4.29
N LYS A 81 22.63 -25.52 -4.90
CA LYS A 81 22.04 -26.84 -5.13
C LYS A 81 22.98 -27.76 -5.93
N GLU A 82 23.48 -27.29 -7.07
CA GLU A 82 24.41 -28.07 -7.91
C GLU A 82 25.68 -28.46 -7.14
N ARG A 83 26.20 -27.54 -6.31
CA ARG A 83 27.35 -27.79 -5.44
C ARG A 83 27.06 -28.86 -4.39
N ILE A 84 25.91 -28.79 -3.72
CA ILE A 84 25.49 -29.77 -2.71
C ILE A 84 25.28 -31.15 -3.36
N GLU A 85 24.64 -31.22 -4.53
CA GLU A 85 24.45 -32.48 -5.27
C GLU A 85 25.79 -33.13 -5.67
N ALA A 86 26.75 -32.33 -6.12
CA ALA A 86 28.10 -32.81 -6.40
C ALA A 86 28.81 -33.34 -5.14
N GLN A 87 28.66 -32.65 -4.00
CA GLN A 87 29.25 -33.07 -2.73
C GLN A 87 28.60 -34.35 -2.19
N ILE A 88 27.28 -34.50 -2.33
CA ILE A 88 26.56 -35.75 -2.00
C ILE A 88 27.15 -36.92 -2.78
N GLY A 89 27.36 -36.77 -4.10
CA GLY A 89 27.94 -37.84 -4.92
C GLY A 89 29.38 -38.22 -4.52
N LEU A 90 30.19 -37.23 -4.10
CA LEU A 90 31.53 -37.48 -3.57
C LEU A 90 31.49 -38.23 -2.22
N ASP A 91 30.63 -37.79 -1.31
CA ASP A 91 30.48 -38.37 0.03
C ASP A 91 29.90 -39.80 -0.04
N GLU A 92 28.93 -40.05 -0.93
CA GLU A 92 28.42 -41.40 -1.24
C GLU A 92 29.53 -42.34 -1.75
N SER A 93 30.39 -41.85 -2.65
CA SER A 93 31.52 -42.64 -3.18
C SER A 93 32.55 -42.98 -2.10
N ARG A 94 32.69 -42.11 -1.10
CA ARG A 94 33.62 -42.26 0.02
C ARG A 94 33.00 -43.03 1.20
N ARG A 95 31.67 -43.22 1.20
CA ARG A 95 30.90 -43.79 2.32
C ARG A 95 31.08 -43.02 3.63
N GLU A 96 31.25 -41.71 3.55
CA GLU A 96 31.47 -40.82 4.68
C GLU A 96 30.63 -39.55 4.52
N VAL A 97 30.18 -38.96 5.62
CA VAL A 97 29.51 -37.65 5.61
C VAL A 97 30.54 -36.58 5.97
N SER A 98 30.85 -35.70 5.03
CA SER A 98 31.81 -34.62 5.25
C SER A 98 31.22 -33.51 6.12
N LEU A 99 32.10 -32.80 6.83
CA LEU A 99 31.74 -31.57 7.55
C LEU A 99 31.23 -30.48 6.59
N GLU A 100 31.75 -30.47 5.36
CA GLU A 100 31.33 -29.54 4.31
C GLU A 100 29.89 -29.80 3.89
N LEU A 101 29.51 -31.06 3.64
CA LEU A 101 28.13 -31.44 3.34
C LEU A 101 27.21 -31.10 4.51
N THR A 102 27.62 -31.42 5.74
CA THR A 102 26.83 -31.13 6.95
C THR A 102 26.59 -29.63 7.13
N SER A 103 27.61 -28.79 6.91
CA SER A 103 27.50 -27.33 7.01
C SER A 103 26.62 -26.75 5.91
N ALA A 104 26.76 -27.26 4.68
CA ALA A 104 25.95 -26.83 3.54
C ALA A 104 24.45 -27.14 3.72
N ILE A 105 24.14 -28.36 4.21
CA ILE A 105 22.78 -28.75 4.56
C ILE A 105 22.23 -27.88 5.69
N GLY A 106 23.04 -27.60 6.73
CA GLY A 106 22.65 -26.74 7.85
C GLY A 106 22.31 -25.31 7.42
N LEU A 107 23.14 -24.70 6.57
CA LEU A 107 22.89 -23.36 6.01
C LEU A 107 21.65 -23.34 5.11
N THR A 108 21.49 -24.35 4.27
CA THR A 108 20.31 -24.48 3.40
C THR A 108 19.04 -24.62 4.22
N ALA A 109 19.05 -25.45 5.26
CA ALA A 109 17.93 -25.60 6.18
C ALA A 109 17.59 -24.28 6.88
N PHE A 110 18.59 -23.50 7.29
CA PHE A 110 18.37 -22.17 7.89
C PHE A 110 17.74 -21.19 6.89
N HIS A 111 18.21 -21.14 5.64
CA HIS A 111 17.61 -20.28 4.62
C HIS A 111 16.15 -20.65 4.34
N VAL A 112 15.85 -21.95 4.20
CA VAL A 112 14.47 -22.41 4.01
C VAL A 112 13.59 -22.03 5.21
N LYS A 113 14.10 -22.14 6.44
CA LYS A 113 13.37 -21.67 7.63
C LYS A 113 13.05 -20.18 7.57
N LEU A 114 14.01 -19.36 7.16
CA LEU A 114 13.83 -17.92 7.05
C LEU A 114 12.76 -17.58 6.00
N GLU A 115 12.81 -18.22 4.83
CA GLU A 115 11.82 -18.04 3.76
C GLU A 115 10.42 -18.47 4.18
N LEU A 116 10.28 -19.62 4.86
CA LEU A 116 8.98 -20.07 5.39
C LEU A 116 8.43 -19.08 6.43
N ASN A 117 9.28 -18.51 7.28
CA ASN A 117 8.85 -17.46 8.22
C ASN A 117 8.41 -16.18 7.50
N ASN A 118 9.11 -15.77 6.44
CA ASN A 118 8.72 -14.62 5.63
C ASN A 118 7.35 -14.84 4.96
N ILE A 119 7.10 -16.04 4.42
CA ILE A 119 5.80 -16.41 3.84
C ILE A 119 4.69 -16.32 4.90
N LEU A 120 4.94 -16.82 6.11
CA LEU A 120 3.97 -16.75 7.21
C LEU A 120 3.73 -15.31 7.68
N LEU A 121 4.76 -14.46 7.67
CA LEU A 121 4.63 -13.04 7.98
C LEU A 121 3.76 -12.33 6.92
N ASP A 122 4.02 -12.57 5.64
CA ASP A 122 3.24 -12.01 4.52
C ASP A 122 1.79 -12.48 4.57
N TYR A 123 1.56 -13.76 4.93
CA TYR A 123 0.22 -14.29 5.20
C TYR A 123 -0.45 -13.56 6.37
N CYS A 124 0.24 -13.39 7.51
CA CYS A 124 -0.30 -12.69 8.67
C CYS A 124 -0.67 -11.23 8.36
N ASN A 125 0.17 -10.52 7.61
CA ASN A 125 -0.10 -9.15 7.16
C ASN A 125 -1.34 -9.09 6.25
N SER A 126 -1.42 -10.03 5.31
CA SER A 126 -2.60 -10.15 4.43
C SER A 126 -3.85 -10.52 5.23
N TYR A 127 -3.73 -11.43 6.19
CA TYR A 127 -4.81 -11.83 7.08
C TYR A 127 -5.33 -10.62 7.86
N PHE A 128 -4.46 -9.78 8.42
CA PHE A 128 -4.86 -8.56 9.10
C PHE A 128 -5.57 -7.58 8.16
N TYR A 129 -5.03 -7.33 6.96
CA TYR A 129 -5.69 -6.49 5.96
C TYR A 129 -7.09 -7.02 5.57
N PHE A 130 -7.25 -8.34 5.49
CA PHE A 130 -8.51 -8.96 5.10
C PHE A 130 -9.49 -9.16 6.24
N GLN A 131 -9.05 -9.38 7.48
CA GLN A 131 -9.90 -9.75 8.61
C GLN A 131 -10.05 -8.64 9.65
N PHE A 132 -9.17 -7.63 9.62
CA PHE A 132 -9.05 -6.64 10.71
C PHE A 132 -8.77 -7.29 12.07
N GLN A 133 -8.08 -8.43 12.04
CA GLN A 133 -7.72 -9.23 13.21
C GLN A 133 -6.30 -9.77 13.05
N GLU A 134 -5.54 -9.80 14.14
CA GLU A 134 -4.22 -10.41 14.19
C GLU A 134 -4.29 -11.90 13.83
N CYS A 135 -3.26 -12.39 13.13
CA CYS A 135 -3.20 -13.80 12.79
C CYS A 135 -3.08 -14.67 14.07
N GLY A 136 -3.81 -15.79 14.08
CA GLY A 136 -3.77 -16.73 15.19
C GLY A 136 -2.39 -17.38 15.37
N ALA A 137 -2.14 -17.92 16.58
CA ALA A 137 -0.90 -18.61 16.92
C ALA A 137 -0.57 -19.77 15.96
N THR A 138 -1.58 -20.37 15.33
CA THR A 138 -1.46 -21.43 14.32
C THR A 138 -0.63 -21.02 13.09
N TYR A 139 -0.60 -19.74 12.73
CA TYR A 139 0.13 -19.24 11.55
C TYR A 139 1.30 -18.33 11.92
N LYS A 140 1.36 -17.88 13.17
CA LYS A 140 2.32 -16.86 13.59
C LYS A 140 3.77 -17.34 13.36
N PRO A 141 4.60 -16.57 12.62
CA PRO A 141 5.99 -16.95 12.38
C PRO A 141 6.77 -17.01 13.70
N ASN A 142 7.66 -17.99 13.80
CA ASN A 142 8.57 -18.16 14.91
C ASN A 142 9.89 -18.76 14.41
N LEU A 143 10.99 -18.03 14.57
CA LEU A 143 12.32 -18.47 14.16
C LEU A 143 12.81 -19.70 14.94
N GLY A 144 12.23 -19.96 16.12
CA GLY A 144 12.53 -21.15 16.92
C GLY A 144 11.91 -22.45 16.40
N ASP A 145 10.93 -22.39 15.49
CA ASP A 145 10.24 -23.58 14.99
C ASP A 145 11.16 -24.43 14.09
N ASP A 146 10.93 -25.74 14.08
CA ASP A 146 11.57 -26.66 13.13
C ASP A 146 10.92 -26.58 11.73
N LEU A 147 11.59 -27.14 10.72
CA LEU A 147 11.12 -27.09 9.34
C LEU A 147 9.77 -27.78 9.13
N VAL A 148 9.50 -28.88 9.84
CA VAL A 148 8.24 -29.62 9.72
C VAL A 148 7.11 -28.76 10.28
N THR A 149 7.31 -28.18 11.46
CA THR A 149 6.36 -27.25 12.08
C THR A 149 6.08 -26.04 11.16
N LEU A 150 7.11 -25.44 10.56
CA LEU A 150 6.92 -24.32 9.63
C LEU A 150 6.17 -24.73 8.36
N LEU A 151 6.44 -25.91 7.81
CA LEU A 151 5.72 -26.45 6.66
C LEU A 151 4.24 -26.70 6.99
N ASP A 152 3.95 -27.24 8.17
CA ASP A 152 2.58 -27.44 8.64
C ASP A 152 1.84 -26.10 8.78
N LYS A 153 2.49 -25.08 9.36
CA LYS A 153 1.92 -23.72 9.45
C LYS A 153 1.60 -23.14 8.07
N VAL A 154 2.50 -23.28 7.10
CA VAL A 154 2.29 -22.80 5.72
C VAL A 154 1.15 -23.58 5.05
N SER A 155 1.08 -24.89 5.26
CA SER A 155 -0.01 -25.72 4.73
C SER A 155 -1.37 -25.31 5.31
N ASN A 156 -1.44 -25.10 6.63
CA ASN A 156 -2.65 -24.62 7.31
C ASN A 156 -3.05 -23.23 6.80
N ALA A 157 -2.10 -22.30 6.67
CA ALA A 157 -2.34 -20.97 6.12
C ALA A 157 -2.93 -21.03 4.69
N ALA A 158 -2.42 -21.93 3.84
CA ALA A 158 -2.93 -22.14 2.49
C ALA A 158 -4.36 -22.72 2.49
N GLN A 159 -4.68 -23.66 3.38
CA GLN A 159 -6.02 -24.23 3.51
C GLN A 159 -7.03 -23.21 4.05
N ASP A 160 -6.65 -22.48 5.09
CA ASP A 160 -7.54 -21.55 5.80
C ASP A 160 -7.70 -20.22 5.05
N GLY A 161 -6.74 -19.84 4.22
CA GLY A 161 -6.87 -18.70 3.30
C GLY A 161 -8.09 -18.82 2.36
N LEU A 162 -8.50 -20.04 2.03
CA LEU A 162 -9.70 -20.31 1.22
C LEU A 162 -11.01 -20.18 2.02
N GLN A 163 -10.98 -20.36 3.34
CA GLN A 163 -12.17 -20.42 4.20
C GLN A 163 -12.43 -19.12 4.99
N ASN A 164 -11.38 -18.40 5.39
CA ASN A 164 -11.49 -17.28 6.33
C ASN A 164 -12.10 -16.00 5.73
N LEU A 165 -12.14 -15.85 4.40
CA LEU A 165 -12.78 -14.69 3.74
C LEU A 165 -14.29 -14.56 4.03
N ALA A 166 -14.91 -15.61 4.57
CA ALA A 166 -16.32 -15.65 4.95
C ALA A 166 -16.61 -15.23 6.41
N SER A 167 -15.61 -14.83 7.20
CA SER A 167 -15.76 -14.71 8.67
C SER A 167 -16.49 -13.44 9.17
N PHE A 168 -16.80 -12.48 8.30
CA PHE A 168 -17.49 -11.27 8.72
C PHE A 168 -18.92 -11.53 9.16
N ASN A 169 -19.33 -10.85 10.22
CA ASN A 169 -20.72 -10.77 10.65
C ASN A 169 -21.14 -9.30 10.79
N PRO A 170 -22.03 -8.77 9.93
CA PRO A 170 -22.68 -9.47 8.83
C PRO A 170 -21.70 -9.87 7.71
N PRO A 171 -21.98 -10.92 6.93
CA PRO A 171 -21.14 -11.32 5.82
C PRO A 171 -21.06 -10.22 4.75
N PRO A 172 -20.01 -10.19 3.92
CA PRO A 172 -19.89 -9.19 2.87
C PRO A 172 -21.08 -9.26 1.91
N GLN A 173 -21.66 -8.10 1.59
CA GLN A 173 -22.79 -7.94 0.70
C GLN A 173 -22.33 -7.30 -0.61
N PRO A 174 -22.77 -7.81 -1.78
CA PRO A 174 -22.41 -7.21 -3.05
C PRO A 174 -23.13 -5.87 -3.25
N PHE A 175 -22.44 -4.91 -3.86
CA PHE A 175 -23.03 -3.70 -4.40
C PHE A 175 -22.69 -3.56 -5.88
N ASN A 176 -23.61 -2.94 -6.62
CA ASN A 176 -23.49 -2.81 -8.06
C ASN A 176 -23.54 -1.35 -8.48
N ASN A 177 -22.57 -0.96 -9.30
CA ASN A 177 -22.58 0.30 -10.04
C ASN A 177 -22.76 1.53 -9.14
N LEU A 178 -22.04 1.59 -8.01
CA LEU A 178 -21.97 2.80 -7.20
C LEU A 178 -21.32 3.89 -8.04
N ASN A 179 -22.03 4.98 -8.28
CA ASN A 179 -21.56 6.10 -9.10
C ASN A 179 -21.10 7.26 -8.21
N ILE A 180 -19.81 7.58 -8.29
CA ILE A 180 -19.21 8.78 -7.71
C ILE A 180 -19.06 9.80 -8.82
N ARG A 181 -19.78 10.92 -8.68
CA ARG A 181 -19.72 12.03 -9.63
C ARG A 181 -18.70 13.04 -9.14
N ILE A 182 -17.65 13.22 -9.93
CA ILE A 182 -16.60 14.20 -9.68
C ILE A 182 -16.93 15.43 -10.52
N THR A 183 -17.13 16.55 -9.84
CA THR A 183 -17.50 17.84 -10.41
C THR A 183 -16.73 18.95 -9.70
N ASP A 184 -16.51 20.08 -10.38
CA ASP A 184 -16.01 21.27 -9.73
C ASP A 184 -17.03 21.79 -8.70
N SER A 185 -16.51 22.36 -7.61
CA SER A 185 -17.30 23.01 -6.57
C SER A 185 -18.03 24.23 -7.15
N PRO A 186 -19.33 24.40 -6.86
CA PRO A 186 -20.13 25.49 -7.40
C PRO A 186 -19.86 26.85 -6.71
N THR A 187 -19.26 26.86 -5.51
CA THR A 187 -19.13 28.06 -4.66
C THR A 187 -17.76 28.69 -4.70
N ALA A 188 -16.70 27.88 -4.83
CA ALA A 188 -15.33 28.35 -4.96
C ALA A 188 -14.52 27.27 -5.66
N CYS A 189 -13.80 27.69 -6.69
CA CYS A 189 -12.85 26.85 -7.39
C CYS A 189 -11.47 27.43 -7.13
N VAL A 190 -10.90 27.11 -5.95
CA VAL A 190 -9.56 27.57 -5.59
C VAL A 190 -8.57 26.48 -5.97
N ASN A 191 -8.58 25.31 -5.33
CA ASN A 191 -7.57 24.23 -5.46
C ASN A 191 -8.00 23.05 -6.35
N ALA A 192 -7.07 22.15 -6.67
CA ALA A 192 -7.33 20.93 -7.44
C ALA A 192 -8.40 20.01 -6.81
N THR A 193 -8.54 20.01 -5.48
CA THR A 193 -9.56 19.23 -4.75
C THR A 193 -10.98 19.80 -4.97
N GLU A 194 -11.10 21.13 -5.03
CA GLU A 194 -12.34 21.85 -5.32
C GLU A 194 -12.61 21.94 -6.84
N CYS A 195 -11.57 21.85 -7.68
CA CYS A 195 -11.62 22.01 -9.13
C CYS A 195 -11.08 20.79 -9.92
N PRO A 196 -11.54 19.56 -9.63
CA PRO A 196 -10.99 18.38 -10.28
C PRO A 196 -11.18 18.39 -11.81
N ILE A 197 -12.28 18.94 -12.32
CA ILE A 197 -12.57 18.98 -13.76
C ILE A 197 -11.73 20.03 -14.47
N ALA A 198 -11.58 21.23 -13.89
CA ALA A 198 -10.66 22.22 -14.43
C ALA A 198 -9.21 21.68 -14.48
N THR A 199 -8.78 21.04 -13.39
CA THR A 199 -7.44 20.42 -13.30
C THR A 199 -7.25 19.33 -14.36
N LEU A 200 -8.25 18.48 -14.58
CA LEU A 200 -8.22 17.45 -15.62
C LEU A 200 -8.17 18.04 -17.03
N LYS A 201 -8.86 19.17 -17.28
CA LYS A 201 -8.80 19.85 -18.58
C LYS A 201 -7.39 20.33 -18.89
N ASP A 202 -6.68 20.86 -17.90
CA ASP A 202 -5.35 21.45 -18.07
C ASP A 202 -4.26 20.37 -18.12
N ASN A 203 -4.27 19.45 -17.15
CA ASN A 203 -3.18 18.51 -16.94
C ASN A 203 -3.39 17.15 -17.61
N LYS A 204 -4.63 16.84 -18.05
CA LYS A 204 -5.05 15.51 -18.54
C LYS A 204 -4.90 14.37 -17.52
N ILE A 205 -4.60 14.71 -16.28
CA ILE A 205 -4.47 13.80 -15.15
C ILE A 205 -5.35 14.34 -14.02
N LEU A 206 -6.12 13.46 -13.40
CA LEU A 206 -7.02 13.75 -12.30
C LEU A 206 -6.65 12.89 -11.09
N HIS A 207 -6.52 13.55 -9.94
CA HIS A 207 -6.28 12.92 -8.65
C HIS A 207 -7.52 13.05 -7.78
N VAL A 208 -8.01 11.94 -7.27
CA VAL A 208 -9.21 11.90 -6.44
C VAL A 208 -8.91 11.08 -5.21
N GLU A 209 -8.78 11.74 -4.07
CA GLU A 209 -8.79 11.06 -2.79
C GLU A 209 -10.23 10.67 -2.44
N ILE A 210 -10.44 9.38 -2.23
CA ILE A 210 -11.67 8.87 -1.64
C ILE A 210 -11.31 8.39 -0.25
N ARG A 211 -11.93 8.97 0.76
CA ARG A 211 -11.77 8.58 2.16
C ARG A 211 -12.96 7.75 2.61
N HIS A 212 -12.78 6.93 3.65
CA HIS A 212 -13.86 6.11 4.22
C HIS A 212 -15.01 6.95 4.77
N ASP A 213 -14.77 8.21 5.17
CA ASP A 213 -15.78 9.17 5.63
C ASP A 213 -16.58 9.86 4.50
N HIS A 214 -16.29 9.54 3.23
CA HIS A 214 -17.03 10.08 2.11
C HIS A 214 -18.54 9.71 2.19
N PRO A 215 -19.48 10.63 1.90
CA PRO A 215 -20.92 10.44 2.13
C PRO A 215 -21.52 9.14 1.56
N ASN A 216 -21.05 8.72 0.38
CA ASN A 216 -21.50 7.46 -0.27
C ASN A 216 -21.15 6.18 0.51
N PHE A 217 -20.28 6.27 1.53
CA PHE A 217 -19.75 5.11 2.24
C PHE A 217 -20.05 5.13 3.74
N LEU A 218 -20.64 6.18 4.30
CA LEU A 218 -20.77 6.39 5.77
C LEU A 218 -21.38 5.21 6.55
N SER A 219 -22.28 4.44 5.94
CA SER A 219 -22.94 3.27 6.54
C SER A 219 -22.25 1.94 6.27
N TRP A 220 -21.11 1.97 5.57
CA TRP A 220 -20.40 0.78 5.10
C TRP A 220 -19.03 0.71 5.73
N ASP A 221 -18.70 -0.48 6.21
CA ASP A 221 -17.36 -0.87 6.60
C ASP A 221 -16.78 -1.79 5.52
N ARG A 222 -15.45 -1.91 5.50
CA ARG A 222 -14.75 -2.90 4.67
C ARG A 222 -15.27 -2.98 3.24
N VAL A 223 -15.22 -1.85 2.54
CA VAL A 223 -15.59 -1.81 1.13
C VAL A 223 -14.45 -2.39 0.30
N ARG A 224 -14.80 -3.27 -0.64
CA ARG A 224 -13.88 -3.96 -1.53
C ARG A 224 -14.41 -3.83 -2.95
N ILE A 225 -13.55 -3.41 -3.87
CA ILE A 225 -13.92 -3.23 -5.28
C ILE A 225 -13.31 -4.33 -6.14
N GLU A 226 -14.14 -4.84 -7.03
CA GLU A 226 -13.83 -5.88 -8.02
C GLU A 226 -13.68 -5.29 -9.42
N LYS A 227 -14.32 -4.14 -9.66
CA LYS A 227 -14.34 -3.46 -10.95
C LYS A 227 -14.50 -1.96 -10.79
N ILE A 228 -13.81 -1.22 -11.66
CA ILE A 228 -13.90 0.23 -11.77
C ILE A 228 -14.07 0.63 -13.24
N ARG A 229 -14.95 1.61 -13.50
CA ARG A 229 -15.08 2.22 -14.84
C ARG A 229 -15.12 3.74 -14.70
N ILE A 230 -14.45 4.44 -15.60
CA ILE A 230 -14.31 5.89 -15.57
C ILE A 230 -14.83 6.48 -16.88
N PHE A 231 -15.88 7.30 -16.81
CA PHE A 231 -16.45 7.98 -17.97
C PHE A 231 -16.26 9.49 -17.88
N LEU A 232 -15.73 10.07 -18.95
CA LEU A 232 -15.55 11.51 -19.12
C LEU A 232 -16.76 12.08 -19.86
N ILE A 233 -17.63 12.80 -19.15
CA ILE A 233 -18.91 13.28 -19.70
C ILE A 233 -18.74 14.63 -20.38
N GLY A 234 -18.86 14.65 -21.71
CA GLY A 234 -18.67 15.83 -22.55
C GLY A 234 -17.30 15.91 -23.21
N ALA A 235 -16.42 14.93 -22.99
CA ALA A 235 -15.18 14.80 -23.76
C ALA A 235 -15.47 14.30 -25.18
N THR A 236 -14.73 14.80 -26.17
CA THR A 236 -14.84 14.35 -27.57
C THR A 236 -13.48 13.91 -28.11
N LEU A 237 -13.52 12.94 -29.03
CA LEU A 237 -12.31 12.34 -29.59
C LEU A 237 -12.58 11.87 -31.05
N PRO A 238 -11.72 12.21 -32.02
CA PRO A 238 -11.93 11.83 -33.43
C PRO A 238 -12.02 10.32 -33.67
N SER A 239 -11.24 9.53 -32.92
CA SER A 239 -11.26 8.07 -33.04
C SER A 239 -12.50 7.41 -32.44
N ASN A 240 -13.30 8.18 -31.67
CA ASN A 240 -14.41 7.68 -30.86
C ASN A 240 -14.02 6.50 -29.93
N ARG A 241 -12.75 6.36 -29.55
CA ARG A 241 -12.22 5.34 -28.63
C ARG A 241 -11.41 6.01 -27.53
N MET A 242 -12.01 6.17 -26.35
CA MET A 242 -11.36 6.73 -25.17
C MET A 242 -10.56 5.66 -24.46
N ARG A 243 -9.34 5.99 -24.06
CA ARG A 243 -8.49 5.21 -23.16
C ARG A 243 -8.28 5.98 -21.87
N VAL A 244 -8.40 5.27 -20.76
CA VAL A 244 -8.18 5.79 -19.42
C VAL A 244 -7.21 4.86 -18.72
N SER A 245 -6.11 5.41 -18.22
CA SER A 245 -5.23 4.72 -17.28
C SER A 245 -5.68 5.05 -15.86
N ILE A 246 -5.88 4.02 -15.04
CA ILE A 246 -6.39 4.11 -13.67
C ILE A 246 -5.34 3.51 -12.76
N SER A 247 -4.93 4.26 -11.75
CA SER A 247 -4.02 3.75 -10.72
C SER A 247 -4.33 4.27 -9.33
N THR A 248 -3.73 3.66 -8.31
CA THR A 248 -3.83 4.08 -6.91
C THR A 248 -2.48 4.54 -6.40
N SER A 249 -2.47 5.35 -5.33
CA SER A 249 -1.23 5.78 -4.67
C SER A 249 -0.42 4.62 -4.04
N GLY A 250 -1.08 3.53 -3.64
CA GLY A 250 -0.48 2.47 -2.84
C GLY A 250 -0.71 2.67 -1.34
N GLU A 251 -1.23 3.82 -0.93
CA GLU A 251 -1.75 4.07 0.41
C GLU A 251 -3.26 3.81 0.43
N PHE A 252 -3.72 3.04 1.40
CA PHE A 252 -5.10 2.60 1.50
C PHE A 252 -5.64 2.84 2.89
N PHE A 253 -6.86 3.33 2.96
CA PHE A 253 -7.58 3.52 4.21
C PHE A 253 -8.62 2.41 4.34
N ASP A 254 -8.87 1.94 5.56
CA ASP A 254 -9.97 1.03 5.80
C ASP A 254 -10.55 1.20 7.19
N ARG A 255 -11.79 0.72 7.36
CA ARG A 255 -12.43 0.71 8.66
C ARG A 255 -13.28 -0.53 8.90
N TYR A 256 -13.36 -0.91 10.17
CA TYR A 256 -14.27 -1.92 10.65
C TYR A 256 -14.68 -1.65 12.09
N ARG A 257 -15.98 -1.55 12.37
CA ARG A 257 -16.54 -1.41 13.72
C ARG A 257 -15.84 -0.33 14.57
N SER A 258 -15.62 0.83 13.96
CA SER A 258 -14.95 2.01 14.56
C SER A 258 -13.43 1.95 14.67
N LEU A 259 -12.78 0.85 14.30
CA LEU A 259 -11.34 0.83 14.11
C LEU A 259 -11.03 1.34 12.71
N GLU A 260 -10.17 2.34 12.61
CA GLU A 260 -9.66 2.91 11.36
C GLU A 260 -8.17 2.58 11.27
N GLN A 261 -7.73 2.16 10.08
CA GLN A 261 -6.36 1.71 9.86
C GLN A 261 -5.89 2.11 8.48
N ASP A 262 -4.62 2.53 8.43
CA ASP A 262 -3.92 2.84 7.20
C ASP A 262 -3.05 1.65 6.80
N PHE A 263 -3.01 1.37 5.50
CA PHE A 263 -2.25 0.29 4.89
C PHE A 263 -1.41 0.84 3.74
N VAL A 264 -0.23 0.25 3.57
CA VAL A 264 0.63 0.49 2.40
C VAL A 264 0.72 -0.81 1.61
N GLY A 265 0.55 -0.72 0.30
CA GLY A 265 0.58 -1.85 -0.60
C GLY A 265 1.04 -1.47 -2.00
N VAL A 266 1.04 -2.45 -2.89
CA VAL A 266 1.42 -2.23 -4.29
C VAL A 266 0.33 -1.40 -4.99
N PRO A 267 0.68 -0.27 -5.63
CA PRO A 267 -0.25 0.49 -6.46
C PRO A 267 -0.96 -0.38 -7.50
N LEU A 268 -2.29 -0.30 -7.54
CA LEU A 268 -3.06 -0.87 -8.64
C LEU A 268 -2.79 -0.07 -9.91
N ARG A 269 -2.67 -0.75 -11.06
CA ARG A 269 -2.67 -0.13 -12.39
C ARG A 269 -3.59 -0.90 -13.33
N ARG A 270 -4.52 -0.21 -13.98
CA ARG A 270 -5.51 -0.78 -14.92
C ARG A 270 -5.75 0.17 -16.08
N GLY A 271 -5.97 -0.40 -17.26
CA GLY A 271 -6.48 0.32 -18.42
C GLY A 271 -7.98 0.10 -18.54
N PHE A 272 -8.72 1.15 -18.90
CA PHE A 272 -10.13 1.11 -19.24
C PHE A 272 -10.34 1.77 -20.59
N GLU A 273 -11.14 1.17 -21.47
CA GLU A 273 -11.43 1.75 -22.78
C GLU A 273 -12.91 1.67 -23.12
N TYR A 274 -13.45 2.74 -23.70
CA TYR A 274 -14.86 2.83 -24.08
C TYR A 274 -15.10 3.74 -25.29
N ASN A 275 -16.28 3.62 -25.89
CA ASN A 275 -16.76 4.51 -26.95
C ASN A 275 -17.56 5.69 -26.38
N PRO A 276 -17.09 6.95 -26.48
CA PRO A 276 -17.78 8.12 -25.93
C PRO A 276 -19.19 8.35 -26.50
N SER A 277 -19.41 8.00 -27.78
CA SER A 277 -20.70 8.24 -28.46
C SER A 277 -21.78 7.19 -28.18
N GLY A 278 -21.43 6.05 -27.55
CA GLY A 278 -22.35 4.92 -27.40
C GLY A 278 -22.20 4.13 -26.09
N ASN A 279 -21.36 4.59 -25.16
CA ASN A 279 -21.06 3.94 -23.87
C ASN A 279 -20.66 2.45 -23.95
N GLY A 280 -20.29 1.96 -25.13
CA GLY A 280 -19.80 0.59 -25.30
C GLY A 280 -18.42 0.46 -24.67
N VAL A 281 -18.27 -0.42 -23.70
CA VAL A 281 -16.98 -0.79 -23.10
C VAL A 281 -16.21 -1.68 -24.08
N ILE A 282 -14.95 -1.35 -24.31
CA ILE A 282 -14.03 -2.08 -25.20
C ILE A 282 -13.05 -2.91 -24.37
N VAL A 283 -12.42 -2.27 -23.37
CA VAL A 283 -11.55 -2.90 -22.37
C VAL A 283 -12.12 -2.55 -21.01
N ASP A 284 -12.49 -3.57 -20.23
CA ASP A 284 -13.12 -3.36 -18.94
C ASP A 284 -12.09 -3.16 -17.82
N GLY A 285 -12.44 -2.37 -16.81
CA GLY A 285 -11.58 -2.11 -15.66
C GLY A 285 -11.74 -3.17 -14.56
N ASN A 286 -11.74 -4.45 -14.95
CA ASN A 286 -11.79 -5.57 -14.00
C ASN A 286 -10.51 -5.60 -13.15
N ILE A 287 -10.69 -5.65 -11.84
CA ILE A 287 -9.60 -5.71 -10.86
C ILE A 287 -9.36 -7.16 -10.45
N HIS A 288 -10.44 -7.92 -10.20
CA HIS A 288 -10.39 -9.20 -9.48
C HIS A 288 -10.76 -10.44 -10.30
N ASP A 289 -11.89 -10.45 -11.03
CA ASP A 289 -12.49 -11.67 -11.60
C ASP A 289 -11.55 -12.54 -12.44
N ASP A 290 -10.65 -11.93 -13.24
CA ASP A 290 -9.74 -12.67 -14.13
C ASP A 290 -8.40 -13.07 -13.45
N PHE A 291 -8.19 -12.70 -12.18
CA PHE A 291 -6.89 -12.82 -11.48
C PHE A 291 -6.99 -13.31 -10.02
N HIS A 292 -8.04 -14.08 -9.69
CA HIS A 292 -8.17 -14.72 -8.38
C HIS A 292 -6.85 -15.39 -7.96
N GLY A 293 -6.34 -15.00 -6.79
CA GLY A 293 -5.08 -15.51 -6.22
C GLY A 293 -3.84 -14.63 -6.42
N TYR A 294 -3.87 -13.61 -7.30
CA TYR A 294 -2.73 -12.70 -7.53
C TYR A 294 -2.92 -11.29 -6.97
N TYR A 295 -4.16 -10.80 -6.93
CA TYR A 295 -4.47 -9.47 -6.43
C TYR A 295 -5.50 -9.54 -5.31
N SER A 296 -5.11 -9.00 -4.16
CA SER A 296 -6.02 -8.70 -3.08
C SER A 296 -7.12 -7.75 -3.55
N LEU A 297 -8.37 -7.98 -3.16
CA LEU A 297 -9.44 -7.01 -3.36
C LEU A 297 -9.00 -5.67 -2.76
N THR A 298 -9.00 -4.61 -3.57
CA THR A 298 -8.62 -3.27 -3.10
C THR A 298 -9.83 -2.57 -2.49
N THR A 299 -9.59 -1.71 -1.51
CA THR A 299 -10.57 -0.74 -1.04
C THR A 299 -10.69 0.41 -2.05
N PRO A 300 -11.86 1.07 -2.18
CA PRO A 300 -11.94 2.33 -2.91
C PRO A 300 -11.29 3.49 -2.15
N PHE A 301 -10.97 3.32 -0.86
CA PHE A 301 -10.45 4.40 -0.03
C PHE A 301 -8.94 4.57 -0.22
N THR A 302 -8.57 5.41 -1.16
CA THR A 302 -7.18 5.74 -1.54
C THR A 302 -7.20 7.00 -2.40
N THR A 303 -6.03 7.50 -2.77
CA THR A 303 -5.89 8.43 -3.89
C THR A 303 -5.88 7.68 -5.21
N TRP A 304 -6.90 7.93 -6.02
CA TRP A 304 -7.02 7.46 -7.40
C TRP A 304 -6.37 8.45 -8.36
N VAL A 305 -5.62 7.91 -9.32
CA VAL A 305 -4.99 8.65 -10.40
C VAL A 305 -5.59 8.21 -11.72
N ILE A 306 -6.23 9.15 -12.41
CA ILE A 306 -6.92 8.96 -13.68
C ILE A 306 -6.16 9.74 -14.75
N ASP A 307 -5.54 9.05 -15.68
CA ASP A 307 -4.74 9.63 -16.77
C ASP A 307 -5.43 9.39 -18.12
N VAL A 308 -5.68 10.49 -18.83
CA VAL A 308 -6.28 10.53 -20.18
C VAL A 308 -5.40 11.32 -21.16
N SER A 309 -4.10 11.41 -20.89
CA SER A 309 -3.10 12.12 -21.69
C SER A 309 -3.22 11.90 -23.20
N THR A 310 -2.75 12.88 -23.97
CA THR A 310 -2.83 12.86 -25.43
C THR A 310 -2.05 11.72 -26.07
N ASP A 311 -1.02 11.20 -25.38
CA ASP A 311 -0.27 10.03 -25.81
C ASP A 311 -1.16 8.77 -25.83
N LEU A 312 -2.14 8.70 -24.92
CA LEU A 312 -3.17 7.67 -24.92
C LEU A 312 -4.30 7.99 -25.90
N ASN A 313 -4.67 9.27 -26.01
CA ASN A 313 -5.85 9.78 -26.71
C ASN A 313 -5.51 10.93 -27.67
N SER A 314 -5.02 10.61 -28.87
CA SER A 314 -4.69 11.63 -29.88
C SER A 314 -5.93 12.42 -30.31
N GLY A 315 -5.84 13.75 -30.23
CA GLY A 315 -6.93 14.68 -30.58
C GLY A 315 -8.02 14.81 -29.52
N LEU A 316 -7.76 14.44 -28.26
CA LEU A 316 -8.71 14.56 -27.16
C LEU A 316 -9.06 16.02 -26.88
N ASP A 317 -10.35 16.35 -27.00
CA ASP A 317 -10.90 17.64 -26.58
C ASP A 317 -11.71 17.49 -25.27
N LEU A 318 -11.27 18.21 -24.25
CA LEU A 318 -11.91 18.29 -22.93
C LEU A 318 -12.62 19.62 -22.69
N SER A 319 -12.69 20.52 -23.67
CA SER A 319 -13.31 21.85 -23.52
C SER A 319 -14.72 21.77 -22.93
N SER A 320 -15.51 20.82 -23.45
CA SER A 320 -16.90 20.55 -23.07
C SER A 320 -17.05 19.53 -21.93
N LEU A 321 -15.96 19.06 -21.33
CA LEU A 321 -16.01 18.17 -20.18
C LEU A 321 -16.74 18.85 -19.01
N SER A 322 -17.75 18.16 -18.49
CA SER A 322 -18.63 18.66 -17.42
C SER A 322 -18.40 17.93 -16.09
N ARG A 323 -18.14 16.62 -16.14
CA ARG A 323 -17.90 15.77 -14.98
C ARG A 323 -17.18 14.50 -15.35
N VAL A 324 -16.59 13.85 -14.35
CA VAL A 324 -16.12 12.47 -14.44
C VAL A 324 -17.06 11.61 -13.61
N GLU A 325 -17.51 10.48 -14.18
CA GLU A 325 -18.28 9.47 -13.45
C GLU A 325 -17.39 8.27 -13.17
N MET A 326 -17.18 7.97 -11.88
CA MET A 326 -16.49 6.78 -11.42
C MET A 326 -17.51 5.76 -10.95
N HIS A 327 -17.56 4.63 -11.63
CA HIS A 327 -18.49 3.54 -11.34
C HIS A 327 -17.74 2.38 -10.68
N LEU A 328 -18.24 1.92 -9.55
CA LEU A 328 -17.62 0.89 -8.72
C LEU A 328 -18.56 -0.31 -8.55
N TRP A 329 -17.99 -1.50 -8.52
CA TRP A 329 -18.66 -2.75 -8.15
C TRP A 329 -17.78 -3.51 -7.17
N GLY A 330 -18.42 -4.27 -6.29
CA GLY A 330 -17.73 -5.19 -5.40
C GLY A 330 -18.59 -5.54 -4.19
N SER A 331 -17.97 -5.60 -3.02
CA SER A 331 -18.63 -6.00 -1.78
C SER A 331 -18.33 -5.05 -0.62
N LEU A 332 -19.17 -5.09 0.41
CA LEU A 332 -19.05 -4.27 1.62
C LEU A 332 -19.51 -5.07 2.84
N VAL A 333 -19.06 -4.68 4.02
CA VAL A 333 -19.67 -5.11 5.29
C VAL A 333 -20.54 -3.96 5.81
N SER A 334 -21.76 -4.24 6.28
CA SER A 334 -22.59 -3.16 6.83
C SER A 334 -21.97 -2.63 8.13
N GLY A 335 -21.76 -1.31 8.21
CA GLY A 335 -21.24 -0.65 9.40
C GLY A 335 -22.36 -0.27 10.36
N SER A 336 -22.21 -0.58 11.64
CA SER A 336 -23.18 -0.25 12.69
C SER A 336 -22.92 1.16 13.24
N ARG A 337 -23.23 2.22 12.49
CA ARG A 337 -23.30 3.58 13.07
C ARG A 337 -24.67 3.91 13.68
N ASP A 338 -25.65 3.02 13.52
CA ASP A 338 -27.02 3.13 14.06
C ASP A 338 -27.36 2.13 15.18
N GLN A 339 -26.37 1.52 15.85
CA GLN A 339 -26.65 0.74 17.06
C GLN A 339 -25.90 1.32 18.26
N GLN A 340 -26.69 1.81 19.21
CA GLN A 340 -26.34 2.10 20.60
C GLN A 340 -25.48 0.98 21.22
N PRO A 341 -24.67 1.30 22.25
CA PRO A 341 -23.53 0.48 22.65
C PRO A 341 -24.01 -0.88 23.13
N LEU A 342 -23.40 -1.95 22.61
CA LEU A 342 -23.43 -3.23 23.28
C LEU A 342 -22.60 -3.08 24.56
N ASP A 343 -23.30 -2.83 25.66
CA ASP A 343 -22.80 -3.03 27.01
C ASP A 343 -22.14 -4.41 27.11
N ASN A 344 -20.97 -4.42 27.75
CA ASN A 344 -20.13 -5.58 28.12
C ASN A 344 -19.12 -6.06 27.07
N LEU A 345 -18.10 -5.23 26.81
CA LEU A 345 -16.74 -5.73 26.64
C LEU A 345 -15.89 -5.20 27.81
N VAL A 346 -15.82 -5.98 28.89
CA VAL A 346 -14.85 -5.72 29.98
C VAL A 346 -13.48 -6.11 29.45
N ILE A 347 -12.66 -5.11 29.13
CA ILE A 347 -11.22 -5.28 28.99
C ILE A 347 -10.63 -4.77 30.30
N ASP A 348 -10.21 -5.69 31.17
CA ASP A 348 -9.39 -5.35 32.32
C ASP A 348 -8.02 -4.89 31.81
N LEU A 349 -7.82 -3.58 31.80
CA LEU A 349 -6.49 -2.98 31.67
C LEU A 349 -5.89 -2.85 33.08
N PRO A 350 -4.66 -3.31 33.32
CA PRO A 350 -3.97 -2.99 34.56
C PRO A 350 -3.70 -1.47 34.60
N SER A 351 -4.21 -0.83 35.64
CA SER A 351 -4.01 0.60 35.91
C SER A 351 -2.54 0.88 36.24
N SER A 352 -1.92 1.86 35.59
CA SER A 352 -1.38 3.06 36.26
C SER A 352 -0.58 3.99 35.34
N ALA A 353 -0.76 5.28 35.62
CA ALA A 353 0.11 6.43 35.34
C ALA A 353 0.22 6.97 33.90
N ALA A 354 -0.29 8.19 33.73
CA ALA A 354 0.03 9.09 32.63
C ALA A 354 1.53 9.44 32.61
N PRO A 355 2.07 9.82 31.43
CA PRO A 355 2.44 11.22 31.30
C PRO A 355 2.10 11.87 29.94
N THR A 356 1.82 13.15 30.08
CA THR A 356 1.90 14.25 29.11
C THR A 356 3.12 14.22 28.18
N GLY A 357 2.91 14.44 26.87
CA GLY A 357 3.97 14.91 25.95
C GLY A 357 3.92 14.33 24.53
N SER A 358 3.72 15.20 23.54
CA SER A 358 3.85 15.07 22.08
C SER A 358 3.84 13.66 21.44
N ALA A 359 2.78 13.36 20.70
CA ALA A 359 2.74 12.21 19.78
C ALA A 359 3.66 12.47 18.58
N ALA A 360 4.82 11.80 18.56
CA ALA A 360 5.58 11.54 17.34
C ALA A 360 4.96 10.32 16.64
N LEU A 361 4.77 10.39 15.32
CA LEU A 361 4.42 9.24 14.50
C LEU A 361 5.49 8.14 14.66
N ASN A 362 5.09 7.02 15.25
CA ASN A 362 5.93 5.82 15.33
C ASN A 362 5.67 4.96 14.09
N CYS A 363 6.33 5.27 12.98
CA CYS A 363 6.50 4.32 11.89
C CYS A 363 7.48 3.24 12.36
N ARG A 364 6.99 2.04 12.68
CA ARG A 364 7.86 0.86 12.87
C ARG A 364 8.35 0.38 11.51
N THR A 365 9.50 0.88 11.07
CA THR A 365 10.32 0.20 10.06
C THR A 365 11.17 -0.87 10.77
N TRP A 366 10.85 -2.14 10.53
CA TRP A 366 11.72 -3.25 10.91
C TRP A 366 12.72 -3.49 9.76
N LEU A 367 13.91 -2.91 9.87
CA LEU A 367 15.06 -3.30 9.06
C LEU A 367 15.73 -4.50 9.74
N PRO A 368 16.01 -5.62 9.04
CA PRO A 368 16.86 -6.65 9.57
C PRO A 368 18.32 -6.17 9.55
N GLU A 369 18.97 -6.16 10.72
CA GLU A 369 20.43 -6.06 10.84
C GLU A 369 21.09 -7.31 10.22
N GLU A 370 22.00 -7.12 9.26
CA GLU A 370 22.81 -8.21 8.69
C GLU A 370 23.85 -8.74 9.70
N PRO A 371 24.19 -10.04 9.67
CA PRO A 371 25.34 -10.55 10.39
C PRO A 371 26.61 -10.57 9.51
N TYR A 372 27.64 -9.85 10.00
CA TYR A 372 29.10 -10.04 9.84
C TYR A 372 29.70 -10.64 8.54
N SER A 373 30.60 -9.85 7.94
CA SER A 373 31.89 -10.38 7.44
C SER A 373 33.07 -9.58 8.03
N LYS A 374 34.07 -10.30 8.54
CA LYS A 374 35.32 -9.74 9.11
C LYS A 374 36.36 -9.58 8.01
N GLN A 375 36.96 -8.39 7.88
CA GLN A 375 38.42 -8.12 8.05
C GLN A 375 38.78 -6.72 7.52
N ASN A 376 38.82 -5.73 8.41
CA ASN A 376 40.05 -4.99 8.73
C ASN A 376 39.78 -4.03 9.91
N MET A 377 40.66 -4.11 10.90
CA MET A 377 40.70 -3.27 12.10
C MET A 377 41.14 -1.85 11.72
N ASP A 378 40.52 -0.84 12.33
CA ASP A 378 41.18 0.14 13.22
C ASP A 378 40.11 1.03 13.88
N GLU A 379 40.16 1.08 15.23
CA GLU A 379 39.71 2.12 16.19
C GLU A 379 38.33 2.82 15.98
N VAL A 380 37.40 2.90 16.94
CA VAL A 380 37.49 3.52 18.28
C VAL A 380 36.35 2.96 19.17
N TRP A 381 36.66 2.72 20.45
CA TRP A 381 35.72 2.32 21.50
C TRP A 381 34.91 3.52 22.04
N CYS A 382 33.64 3.29 22.40
CA CYS A 382 32.99 3.96 23.54
C CYS A 382 31.98 3.01 24.19
N TRP A 383 32.23 2.68 25.46
CA TRP A 383 31.27 2.08 26.39
C TRP A 383 30.36 3.15 26.97
N PHE A 384 29.13 2.80 27.31
CA PHE A 384 28.49 3.24 28.56
C PHE A 384 27.61 2.12 29.13
N LEU A 385 28.05 1.60 30.28
CA LEU A 385 27.23 1.00 31.33
C LEU A 385 26.66 2.12 32.21
N ALA A 386 25.44 1.93 32.70
CA ALA A 386 24.93 2.30 34.02
C ALA A 386 23.58 1.57 34.16
N ASP A 387 23.46 0.44 34.88
CA ASP A 387 23.34 0.28 36.35
C ASP A 387 22.33 1.26 36.98
N GLY A 388 21.35 0.90 37.81
CA GLY A 388 20.91 -0.33 38.48
C GLY A 388 19.40 -0.23 38.76
N GLU A 389 18.69 -1.18 39.38
CA GLU A 389 18.98 -1.90 40.61
C GLU A 389 18.41 -3.33 40.60
N GLU A 390 19.12 -4.19 41.32
CA GLU A 390 18.77 -5.55 41.75
C GLU A 390 17.54 -5.59 42.68
N LEU A 391 16.90 -6.76 42.69
CA LEU A 391 16.57 -7.60 43.86
C LEU A 391 16.14 -8.96 43.23
N SER A 392 16.82 -10.09 43.40
CA SER A 392 17.51 -10.67 44.56
C SER A 392 18.71 -11.54 44.19
#